data_AF-A0A2W4I3G6-F1
#
_entry.id   AF-A0A2W4I3G6-F1
#
_cell.length_a   1.000
_cell.length_b   1.000
_cell.length_c   1.000
_cell.angle_alpha   90.00
_cell.angle_beta   90.00
_cell.angle_gamma   90.00
#
_symmetry.space_group_name_H-M   'P 1'
#
loop_
_entity.id
_entity.type
_entity.pdbx_description
1 polymer ?
#
loop_
_entity_poly.entity_id
_entity_poly.type
_entity_poly.pdbx_seq_one_letter_code
_entity_poly.pdbx_strand_id
1 'polypeptide(L)'
;MSESKSKSKAEQITSGLDPDLAVRTFFRDPQWLFKTGIGGFLNVLSFILCALNYLLIPIAFLLWGVVTGYVLRAARTHIKNPEDKLPEWNDWLDLLISGLTWMAIYTGQLLFFFSVFSTLMLVGLSFGMVSAANPSNLAWSFGSLYGLVALASVISMNSAYLMINLAQEEQLSGAFAVNIVISKVMSRPADFILAWLLSLGIQLAAIVLPTLTVVGLFFLPSIWFAGQVLSALVLAQVWASVPREAKVSA
;
A
#
# COMPACT_ATOMS: atom_id res chain seq x y z
N MET A 1 -30.06 27.88 -3.66
CA MET A 1 -29.02 26.97 -4.21
C MET A 1 -27.71 26.96 -3.39
N SER A 2 -27.45 27.93 -2.51
CA SER A 2 -26.26 27.95 -1.62
C SER A 2 -26.38 27.03 -0.39
N GLU A 3 -27.57 26.84 0.18
CA GLU A 3 -27.76 25.99 1.38
C GLU A 3 -27.50 24.50 1.13
N SER A 4 -27.77 23.98 -0.07
CA SER A 4 -27.53 22.57 -0.41
C SER A 4 -26.04 22.23 -0.43
N LYS A 5 -25.16 23.16 -0.84
CA LYS A 5 -23.70 22.96 -0.81
C LYS A 5 -23.14 22.96 0.61
N SER A 6 -23.79 23.65 1.54
CA SER A 6 -23.36 23.71 2.95
C SER A 6 -23.59 22.37 3.67
N LYS A 7 -24.78 21.76 3.50
CA LYS A 7 -25.10 20.47 4.12
C LYS A 7 -24.25 19.32 3.61
N SER A 8 -24.02 19.26 2.28
CA SER A 8 -23.14 18.24 1.68
C SER A 8 -21.71 18.32 2.22
N LYS A 9 -21.17 19.54 2.42
CA LYS A 9 -19.81 19.70 2.97
C LYS A 9 -19.73 19.31 4.44
N ALA A 10 -20.77 19.56 5.23
CA ALA A 10 -20.82 19.17 6.64
C ALA A 10 -20.90 17.65 6.82
N GLU A 11 -21.62 16.94 5.95
CA GLU A 11 -21.73 15.49 5.99
C GLU A 11 -20.43 14.81 5.50
N GLN A 12 -19.75 15.40 4.51
CA GLN A 12 -18.46 14.93 4.01
C GLN A 12 -17.31 15.10 5.03
N ILE A 13 -17.41 16.06 5.94
CA ILE A 13 -16.48 16.21 7.07
C ILE A 13 -16.61 15.03 8.05
N THR A 14 -17.77 14.34 8.09
CA THR A 14 -17.95 13.23 9.04
C THR A 14 -17.18 11.97 8.63
N SER A 15 -16.96 11.70 7.34
CA SER A 15 -16.35 10.45 6.87
C SER A 15 -14.83 10.36 7.03
N GLY A 16 -14.13 11.43 7.43
CA GLY A 16 -12.66 11.42 7.62
C GLY A 16 -11.82 11.15 6.36
N LEU A 17 -12.48 10.72 5.28
CA LEU A 17 -11.93 10.41 3.97
C LEU A 17 -12.44 11.42 2.95
N ASP A 18 -11.51 12.09 2.27
CA ASP A 18 -11.79 12.99 1.16
C ASP A 18 -10.87 12.62 -0.02
N PRO A 19 -11.31 11.71 -0.91
CA PRO A 19 -10.52 11.26 -2.06
C PRO A 19 -10.12 12.41 -2.99
N ASP A 20 -11.01 13.39 -3.15
CA ASP A 20 -10.76 14.56 -3.99
C ASP A 20 -9.64 15.41 -3.40
N LEU A 21 -9.59 15.54 -2.06
CA LEU A 21 -8.49 16.21 -1.39
C LEU A 21 -7.16 15.50 -1.66
N ALA A 22 -7.10 14.16 -1.59
CA ALA A 22 -5.84 13.43 -1.83
C ALA A 22 -5.30 13.68 -3.25
N VAL A 23 -6.18 13.63 -4.25
CA VAL A 23 -5.84 13.89 -5.65
C VAL A 23 -5.44 15.35 -5.86
N ARG A 24 -6.21 16.30 -5.31
CA ARG A 24 -5.93 17.73 -5.41
C ARG A 24 -4.60 18.09 -4.75
N THR A 25 -4.33 17.57 -3.55
CA THR A 25 -3.07 17.84 -2.84
C THR A 25 -1.88 17.32 -3.63
N PHE A 26 -1.99 16.11 -4.21
CA PHE A 26 -0.94 15.57 -5.09
C PHE A 26 -0.64 16.46 -6.29
N PHE A 27 -1.66 16.91 -7.01
CA PHE A 27 -1.49 17.76 -8.21
C PHE A 27 -1.25 19.25 -7.91
N ARG A 28 -1.50 19.70 -6.68
CA ARG A 28 -1.25 21.08 -6.24
C ARG A 28 0.24 21.37 -6.10
N ASP A 29 1.07 20.35 -5.85
CA ASP A 29 2.52 20.53 -5.80
C ASP A 29 3.06 20.81 -7.21
N PRO A 30 3.61 22.01 -7.51
CA PRO A 30 4.12 22.32 -8.85
C PRO A 30 5.25 21.40 -9.31
N GLN A 31 5.90 20.68 -8.38
CA GLN A 31 6.99 19.76 -8.65
C GLN A 31 6.55 18.29 -8.67
N TRP A 32 5.24 18.00 -8.65
CA TRP A 32 4.73 16.63 -8.65
C TRP A 32 5.30 15.80 -9.81
N LEU A 33 5.37 16.36 -11.03
CA LEU A 33 5.93 15.70 -12.21
C LEU A 33 7.39 15.31 -12.01
N PHE A 34 8.20 16.21 -11.46
CA PHE A 34 9.62 15.97 -11.20
C PHE A 34 9.80 14.88 -10.14
N LYS A 35 9.03 14.96 -9.05
CA LYS A 35 9.08 13.98 -7.95
C LYS A 35 8.63 12.58 -8.42
N THR A 36 7.56 12.50 -9.20
CA THR A 36 7.10 11.26 -9.83
C THR A 36 8.08 10.73 -10.87
N GLY A 37 8.72 11.62 -11.63
CA GLY A 37 9.76 11.29 -12.60
C GLY A 37 10.96 10.59 -11.94
N ILE A 38 11.44 11.10 -10.81
CA ILE A 38 12.52 10.47 -10.03
C ILE A 38 12.12 9.07 -9.56
N GLY A 39 10.95 8.93 -8.91
CA GLY A 39 10.50 7.61 -8.43
C GLY A 39 10.30 6.59 -9.55
N GLY A 40 9.74 7.04 -10.68
CA GLY A 40 9.61 6.21 -11.88
C GLY A 40 10.96 5.80 -12.48
N PHE A 41 11.91 6.73 -12.57
CA PHE A 41 13.27 6.44 -13.04
C PHE A 41 13.97 5.41 -12.16
N LEU A 42 13.88 5.55 -10.84
CA LEU A 42 14.44 4.57 -9.90
C LEU A 42 13.80 3.19 -10.07
N ASN A 43 12.48 3.11 -10.25
CA ASN A 43 11.79 1.85 -10.53
C ASN A 43 12.24 1.19 -11.85
N VAL A 44 12.38 1.97 -12.92
CA VAL A 44 12.92 1.48 -14.21
C VAL A 44 14.33 0.95 -14.01
N LEU A 45 15.18 1.73 -13.33
CA LEU A 45 16.57 1.35 -13.09
C LEU A 45 16.67 0.06 -12.28
N SER A 46 15.89 -0.09 -11.21
CA SER A 46 15.80 -1.35 -10.45
C SER A 46 15.42 -2.53 -11.34
N PHE A 47 14.39 -2.36 -12.18
CA PHE A 47 13.92 -3.43 -13.07
C PHE A 47 14.99 -3.83 -14.09
N ILE A 48 15.65 -2.86 -14.72
CA ILE A 48 16.75 -3.11 -15.66
C ILE A 48 17.91 -3.84 -14.96
N LEU A 49 18.31 -3.39 -13.76
CA LEU A 49 19.39 -4.04 -13.01
C LEU A 49 19.06 -5.50 -12.69
N CYS A 50 17.84 -5.80 -12.25
CA CYS A 50 17.37 -7.16 -12.03
C CYS A 50 17.40 -8.02 -13.32
N ALA A 51 17.04 -7.43 -14.47
CA ALA A 51 16.98 -8.15 -15.74
C ALA A 51 18.37 -8.40 -16.36
N LEU A 52 19.33 -7.49 -16.16
CA LEU A 52 20.66 -7.58 -16.77
C LEU A 52 21.55 -8.64 -16.10
N ASN A 53 21.56 -8.74 -14.77
CA ASN A 53 22.43 -9.67 -14.06
C ASN A 53 21.92 -9.95 -12.64
N TYR A 54 21.84 -11.23 -12.26
CA TYR A 54 21.45 -11.67 -10.92
C TYR A 54 22.36 -11.09 -9.81
N LEU A 55 23.63 -10.80 -10.09
CA LEU A 55 24.54 -10.17 -9.13
C LEU A 55 24.16 -8.72 -8.79
N LEU A 56 23.33 -8.06 -9.61
CA LEU A 56 22.86 -6.69 -9.40
C LEU A 56 21.55 -6.61 -8.61
N ILE A 57 20.94 -7.75 -8.27
CA ILE A 57 19.71 -7.81 -7.48
C ILE A 57 19.81 -7.01 -6.17
N PRO A 58 20.89 -7.11 -5.36
CA PRO A 58 20.99 -6.32 -4.13
C PRO A 58 20.86 -4.82 -4.36
N ILE A 59 21.46 -4.29 -5.43
CA ILE A 59 21.40 -2.86 -5.78
C ILE A 59 19.98 -2.47 -6.18
N ALA A 60 19.29 -3.30 -6.98
CA ALA A 60 17.90 -3.07 -7.35
C ALA A 60 16.97 -3.02 -6.12
N PHE A 61 17.22 -3.88 -5.12
CA PHE A 61 16.51 -3.85 -3.84
C PHE A 61 16.77 -2.56 -3.05
N LEU A 62 18.00 -2.03 -3.04
CA LEU A 62 18.28 -0.75 -2.39
C LEU A 62 17.50 0.39 -3.05
N LEU A 63 17.45 0.44 -4.38
CA LEU A 63 16.69 1.44 -5.13
C LEU A 63 15.18 1.33 -4.84
N TRP A 64 14.62 0.12 -4.78
CA TRP A 64 13.23 -0.09 -4.35
C TRP A 64 13.00 0.34 -2.89
N GLY A 65 13.98 0.15 -2.02
CA GLY A 65 13.95 0.66 -0.65
C GLY A 65 13.84 2.18 -0.62
N VAL A 66 14.64 2.91 -1.42
CA VAL A 66 14.54 4.37 -1.52
C VAL A 66 13.15 4.82 -1.98
N VAL A 67 12.59 4.20 -3.01
CA VAL A 67 11.25 4.51 -3.54
C VAL A 67 10.17 4.27 -2.47
N THR A 68 10.24 3.12 -1.80
CA THR A 68 9.32 2.76 -0.72
C THR A 68 9.41 3.72 0.48
N GLY A 69 10.63 4.11 0.84
CA GLY A 69 10.88 5.10 1.88
C GLY A 69 10.24 6.45 1.57
N TYR A 70 10.26 6.86 0.30
CA TYR A 70 9.60 8.09 -0.12
C TYR A 70 8.09 8.01 0.05
N VAL A 71 7.46 6.88 -0.29
CA VAL A 71 6.02 6.65 -0.08
C VAL A 71 5.67 6.74 1.41
N LEU A 72 6.48 6.13 2.29
CA LEU A 72 6.33 6.25 3.75
C LEU A 72 6.45 7.70 4.23
N ARG A 73 7.44 8.45 3.73
CA ARG A 73 7.62 9.86 4.06
C ARG A 73 6.43 10.71 3.60
N ALA A 74 5.89 10.44 2.40
CA ALA A 74 4.71 11.12 1.90
C ALA A 74 3.48 10.87 2.78
N ALA A 75 3.26 9.61 3.19
CA ALA A 75 2.21 9.25 4.14
C ALA A 75 2.40 9.99 5.47
N ARG A 76 3.60 9.94 6.06
CA ARG A 76 3.94 10.60 7.33
C ARG A 76 3.64 12.09 7.31
N THR A 77 4.05 12.80 6.27
CA THR A 77 3.78 14.24 6.12
C THR A 77 2.27 14.50 6.07
N HIS A 78 1.51 13.68 5.34
CA HIS A 78 0.06 13.87 5.21
C HIS A 78 -0.75 13.43 6.45
N ILE A 79 -0.23 12.49 7.24
CA ILE A 79 -0.81 12.19 8.56
C ILE A 79 -0.70 13.40 9.48
N LYS A 80 0.43 14.14 9.42
CA LYS A 80 0.66 15.35 10.22
C LYS A 80 -0.18 16.53 9.71
N ASN A 81 -0.13 16.77 8.39
CA ASN A 81 -0.82 17.87 7.72
C ASN A 81 -1.39 17.39 6.36
N PRO A 82 -2.71 17.14 6.25
CA PRO A 82 -3.31 16.60 5.03
C PRO A 82 -3.21 17.49 3.77
N GLU A 83 -2.92 18.78 3.95
CA GLU A 83 -2.80 19.76 2.86
C GLU A 83 -1.35 20.10 2.50
N ASP A 84 -0.36 19.51 3.19
CA ASP A 84 1.05 19.78 2.90
C ASP A 84 1.46 19.25 1.52
N LYS A 85 2.44 19.93 0.91
CA LYS A 85 3.03 19.48 -0.36
C LYS A 85 3.74 18.14 -0.21
N LEU A 86 4.01 17.47 -1.34
CA LEU A 86 4.79 16.23 -1.34
C LEU A 86 6.20 16.49 -0.77
N PRO A 87 6.79 15.52 -0.06
CA PRO A 87 8.14 15.67 0.47
C PRO A 87 9.17 15.85 -0.65
N GLU A 88 10.32 16.42 -0.32
CA GLU A 88 11.44 16.53 -1.27
C GLU A 88 12.25 15.22 -1.31
N TRP A 89 12.94 14.96 -2.43
CA TRP A 89 13.90 13.87 -2.57
C TRP A 89 15.24 14.23 -1.92
N ASN A 90 15.23 14.37 -0.60
CA ASN A 90 16.40 14.60 0.24
C ASN A 90 16.61 13.43 1.22
N ASP A 91 17.71 13.44 1.95
CA ASP A 91 17.99 12.45 3.00
C ASP A 91 17.84 11.01 2.48
N TRP A 92 18.49 10.71 1.34
CA TRP A 92 18.40 9.44 0.62
C TRP A 92 18.67 8.21 1.52
N LEU A 93 19.57 8.37 2.49
CA LEU A 93 19.88 7.32 3.45
C LEU A 93 18.70 7.02 4.38
N ASP A 94 17.99 8.06 4.84
CA ASP A 94 16.79 7.89 5.67
C ASP A 94 15.64 7.25 4.87
N LEU A 95 15.47 7.65 3.61
CA LEU A 95 14.53 7.00 2.68
C LEU A 95 14.88 5.51 2.54
N LEU A 96 16.15 5.20 2.27
CA LEU A 96 16.61 3.84 2.12
C LEU A 96 16.34 2.99 3.38
N ILE A 97 16.71 3.49 4.55
CA ILE A 97 16.53 2.77 5.83
C ILE A 97 15.04 2.53 6.11
N SER A 98 14.20 3.57 5.97
CA SER A 98 12.76 3.47 6.20
C SER A 98 12.10 2.45 5.25
N GLY A 99 12.46 2.49 3.96
CA GLY A 99 11.90 1.58 2.98
C GLY A 99 12.41 0.15 3.10
N LEU A 100 13.71 -0.07 3.37
CA LEU A 100 14.25 -1.40 3.66
C LEU A 100 13.59 -2.02 4.90
N THR A 101 13.35 -1.21 5.93
CA THR A 101 12.64 -1.63 7.13
C THR A 101 11.25 -2.16 6.78
N TRP A 102 10.47 -1.38 6.02
CA TRP A 102 9.14 -1.81 5.57
C TRP A 102 9.19 -3.06 4.68
N MET A 103 10.12 -3.12 3.72
CA MET A 103 10.27 -4.30 2.86
C MET A 103 10.60 -5.57 3.67
N ALA A 104 11.41 -5.47 4.73
CA ALA A 104 11.70 -6.60 5.60
C ALA A 104 10.44 -7.08 6.34
N ILE A 105 9.64 -6.16 6.87
CA ILE A 105 8.36 -6.46 7.53
C ILE A 105 7.38 -7.12 6.56
N TYR A 106 7.20 -6.51 5.38
CA TYR A 106 6.31 -7.01 4.34
C TYR A 106 6.74 -8.39 3.85
N THR A 107 8.04 -8.61 3.67
CA THR A 107 8.60 -9.93 3.31
C THR A 107 8.28 -10.97 4.39
N GLY A 108 8.41 -10.62 5.69
CA GLY A 108 8.01 -11.50 6.78
C GLY A 108 6.54 -11.92 6.72
N GLN A 109 5.64 -10.98 6.38
CA GLN A 109 4.21 -11.27 6.19
C GLN A 109 3.96 -12.18 4.98
N LEU A 110 4.68 -11.97 3.88
CA LEU A 110 4.62 -12.85 2.70
C LEU A 110 5.14 -14.26 3.01
N LEU A 111 6.20 -14.40 3.81
CA LEU A 111 6.69 -15.72 4.23
C LEU A 111 5.65 -16.47 5.06
N PHE A 112 4.93 -15.79 5.95
CA PHE A 112 3.80 -16.37 6.66
C PHE A 112 2.69 -16.83 5.71
N PHE A 113 2.31 -15.99 4.73
CA PHE A 113 1.36 -16.36 3.68
C PHE A 113 1.78 -17.62 2.92
N PHE A 114 3.02 -17.67 2.45
CA PHE A 114 3.55 -18.83 1.73
C PHE A 114 3.56 -20.09 2.59
N SER A 115 3.86 -19.99 3.88
CA SER A 115 3.82 -21.11 4.83
C SER A 115 2.41 -21.68 4.99
N VAL A 116 1.39 -20.83 5.12
CA VAL A 116 -0.01 -21.28 5.21
C VAL A 116 -0.42 -21.93 3.89
N PHE A 117 -0.09 -21.31 2.76
CA PHE A 117 -0.39 -21.85 1.44
C PHE A 117 0.27 -23.22 1.19
N SER A 118 1.57 -23.36 1.48
CA SER A 118 2.28 -24.63 1.33
C SER A 118 1.66 -25.72 2.20
N THR A 119 1.23 -25.38 3.41
CA THR A 119 0.56 -26.33 4.31
C THR A 119 -0.78 -26.80 3.71
N LEU A 120 -1.60 -25.90 3.18
CA LEU A 120 -2.87 -26.25 2.52
C LEU A 120 -2.66 -27.19 1.31
N MET A 121 -1.61 -26.94 0.51
CA MET A 121 -1.26 -27.79 -0.63
C MET A 121 -0.77 -29.17 -0.18
N LEU A 122 0.05 -29.24 0.87
CA LEU A 122 0.53 -30.52 1.43
C LEU A 122 -0.61 -31.36 2.00
N VAL A 123 -1.58 -30.71 2.66
CA VAL A 123 -2.80 -31.39 3.13
C VAL A 123 -3.57 -31.98 1.95
N GLY A 124 -3.80 -31.21 0.89
CA GLY A 124 -4.45 -31.72 -0.34
C GLY A 124 -3.72 -32.92 -0.93
N LEU A 125 -2.38 -32.85 -1.01
CA LEU A 125 -1.55 -33.96 -1.48
C LEU A 125 -1.71 -35.22 -0.62
N SER A 126 -1.77 -35.07 0.70
CA SER A 126 -1.94 -36.20 1.63
C SER A 126 -3.27 -36.96 1.47
N PHE A 127 -4.31 -36.28 1.00
CA PHE A 127 -5.61 -36.88 0.69
C PHE A 127 -5.74 -37.34 -0.77
N GLY A 128 -4.65 -37.33 -1.54
CA GLY A 128 -4.66 -37.72 -2.96
C GLY A 128 -5.34 -36.71 -3.88
N MET A 129 -5.54 -35.46 -3.43
CA MET A 129 -6.18 -34.39 -4.21
C MET A 129 -5.17 -33.72 -5.17
N VAL A 130 -4.58 -34.52 -6.08
CA VAL A 130 -3.48 -34.06 -6.95
C VAL A 130 -3.99 -33.30 -8.19
N SER A 131 -5.24 -33.53 -8.60
CA SER A 131 -5.84 -32.88 -9.78
C SER A 131 -7.05 -32.05 -9.40
N ALA A 132 -6.98 -30.74 -9.63
CA ALA A 132 -8.09 -29.81 -9.47
C ALA A 132 -9.22 -30.04 -10.49
N ALA A 133 -8.95 -30.75 -11.60
CA ALA A 133 -9.94 -31.05 -12.63
C ALA A 133 -10.85 -32.24 -12.28
N ASN A 134 -10.49 -33.03 -11.26
CA ASN A 134 -11.33 -34.14 -10.83
C ASN A 134 -12.55 -33.61 -10.05
N PRO A 135 -13.79 -33.95 -10.44
CA PRO A 135 -15.00 -33.53 -9.73
C PRO A 135 -14.98 -33.78 -8.22
N SER A 136 -14.32 -34.86 -7.76
CA SER A 136 -14.19 -35.18 -6.33
C SER A 136 -13.38 -34.15 -5.55
N ASN A 137 -12.51 -33.39 -6.22
CA ASN A 137 -11.57 -32.48 -5.61
C ASN A 137 -12.01 -31.00 -5.71
N LEU A 138 -13.12 -30.72 -6.42
CA LEU A 138 -13.58 -29.35 -6.67
C LEU A 138 -13.81 -28.58 -5.37
N ALA A 139 -14.40 -29.21 -4.35
CA ALA A 139 -14.64 -28.56 -3.06
C ALA A 139 -13.33 -28.09 -2.40
N TRP A 140 -12.29 -28.92 -2.42
CA TRP A 140 -10.97 -28.55 -1.92
C TRP A 140 -10.31 -27.47 -2.78
N SER A 141 -10.38 -27.57 -4.11
CA SER A 141 -9.77 -26.60 -5.01
C SER A 141 -10.41 -25.22 -4.88
N PHE A 142 -11.75 -25.14 -4.90
CA PHE A 142 -12.46 -23.87 -4.66
C PHE A 142 -12.23 -23.36 -3.24
N GLY A 143 -12.32 -24.22 -2.23
CA GLY A 143 -12.08 -23.83 -0.83
C GLY A 143 -10.67 -23.27 -0.62
N SER A 144 -9.66 -23.91 -1.21
CA SER A 144 -8.26 -23.45 -1.16
C SER A 144 -8.08 -22.12 -1.89
N LEU A 145 -8.70 -21.96 -3.06
CA LEU A 145 -8.63 -20.70 -3.81
C LEU A 145 -9.32 -19.55 -3.06
N TYR A 146 -10.54 -19.75 -2.55
CA TYR A 146 -11.24 -18.74 -1.76
C TYR A 146 -10.49 -18.42 -0.47
N GLY A 147 -9.97 -19.43 0.22
CA GLY A 147 -9.13 -19.24 1.40
C GLY A 147 -7.88 -18.44 1.10
N LEU A 148 -7.21 -18.71 -0.02
CA LEU A 148 -6.03 -17.97 -0.48
C LEU A 148 -6.37 -16.51 -0.77
N VAL A 149 -7.43 -16.24 -1.52
CA VAL A 149 -7.87 -14.89 -1.89
C VAL A 149 -8.28 -14.11 -0.64
N ALA A 150 -9.02 -14.73 0.28
CA ALA A 150 -9.41 -14.12 1.55
C ALA A 150 -8.17 -13.79 2.39
N LEU A 151 -7.23 -14.73 2.53
CA LEU A 151 -6.00 -14.51 3.28
C LEU A 151 -5.14 -13.42 2.64
N ALA A 152 -4.98 -13.42 1.32
CA ALA A 152 -4.25 -12.39 0.58
C ALA A 152 -4.88 -11.01 0.75
N SER A 153 -6.22 -10.93 0.78
CA SER A 153 -6.96 -9.69 1.02
C SER A 153 -6.75 -9.17 2.44
N VAL A 154 -6.81 -10.06 3.44
CA VAL A 154 -6.55 -9.72 4.85
C VAL A 154 -5.12 -9.23 5.03
N ILE A 155 -4.14 -9.93 4.44
CA ILE A 155 -2.73 -9.52 4.49
C ILE A 155 -2.56 -8.18 3.78
N SER A 156 -3.09 -8.00 2.56
CA SER A 156 -3.01 -6.74 1.82
C SER A 156 -3.55 -5.55 2.63
N MET A 157 -4.72 -5.70 3.24
CA MET A 157 -5.33 -4.66 4.06
C MET A 157 -4.49 -4.38 5.32
N ASN A 158 -4.05 -5.43 6.02
CA ASN A 158 -3.22 -5.29 7.22
C ASN A 158 -1.87 -4.64 6.89
N SER A 159 -1.20 -5.07 5.83
CA SER A 159 0.06 -4.46 5.36
C SER A 159 -0.14 -2.98 5.05
N ALA A 160 -1.22 -2.61 4.35
CA ALA A 160 -1.48 -1.20 4.03
C ALA A 160 -1.55 -0.33 5.28
N TYR A 161 -2.24 -0.77 6.33
CA TYR A 161 -2.37 0.02 7.56
C TYR A 161 -1.18 -0.09 8.52
N LEU A 162 -0.46 -1.22 8.54
CA LEU A 162 0.81 -1.32 9.26
C LEU A 162 1.88 -0.40 8.65
N MET A 163 1.88 -0.22 7.32
CA MET A 163 2.74 0.74 6.63
C MET A 163 2.47 2.17 7.12
N ILE A 164 1.20 2.55 7.22
CA ILE A 164 0.79 3.88 7.70
C ILE A 164 1.11 4.07 9.19
N ASN A 165 0.92 3.03 10.01
CA ASN A 165 1.31 3.08 11.41
C ASN A 165 2.83 3.22 11.58
N LEU A 166 3.63 2.49 10.80
CA LEU A 166 5.08 2.64 10.75
C LEU A 166 5.48 4.06 10.30
N ALA A 167 4.79 4.61 9.29
CA ALA A 167 5.02 5.97 8.83
C ALA A 167 4.78 7.01 9.95
N GLN A 168 3.76 6.80 10.79
CA GLN A 168 3.43 7.68 11.91
C GLN A 168 4.39 7.53 13.10
N GLU A 169 4.67 6.30 13.53
CA GLU A 169 5.45 6.03 14.74
C GLU A 169 6.95 6.16 14.52
N GLU A 170 7.43 6.01 13.27
CA GLU A 170 8.85 6.07 12.90
C GLU A 170 9.74 5.05 13.65
N GLN A 171 9.12 4.03 14.25
CA GLN A 171 9.77 2.99 15.04
C GLN A 171 9.38 1.60 14.51
N LEU A 172 10.34 0.67 14.53
CA LEU A 172 10.14 -0.72 14.11
C LEU A 172 8.98 -1.40 14.88
N SER A 173 8.86 -1.13 16.17
CA SER A 173 7.79 -1.65 17.03
C SER A 173 6.39 -1.26 16.53
N GLY A 174 6.25 -0.07 15.93
CA GLY A 174 5.01 0.39 15.32
C GLY A 174 4.56 -0.52 14.17
N ALA A 175 5.49 -1.04 13.38
CA ALA A 175 5.14 -1.95 12.29
C ALA A 175 4.63 -3.33 12.74
N PHE A 176 4.87 -3.71 13.99
CA PHE A 176 4.38 -4.95 14.59
C PHE A 176 3.20 -4.73 15.54
N ALA A 177 2.72 -3.48 15.66
CA ALA A 177 1.59 -3.13 16.52
C ALA A 177 0.24 -3.49 15.88
N VAL A 178 0.07 -4.76 15.49
CA VAL A 178 -1.12 -5.29 14.81
C VAL A 178 -2.39 -5.03 15.62
N ASN A 179 -2.32 -5.16 16.95
CA ASN A 179 -3.46 -4.90 17.82
C ASN A 179 -3.93 -3.44 17.76
N ILE A 180 -3.00 -2.48 17.67
CA ILE A 180 -3.32 -1.05 17.56
C ILE A 180 -3.97 -0.79 16.20
N VAL A 181 -3.41 -1.35 15.12
CA VAL A 181 -3.96 -1.22 13.77
C VAL A 181 -5.37 -1.80 13.70
N ILE A 182 -5.59 -3.01 14.23
CA ILE A 182 -6.91 -3.64 14.25
C ILE A 182 -7.89 -2.81 15.08
N SER A 183 -7.52 -2.36 16.27
CA SER A 183 -8.40 -1.52 17.12
C SER A 183 -8.83 -0.26 16.37
N LYS A 184 -7.87 0.43 15.73
CA LYS A 184 -8.13 1.64 14.97
C LYS A 184 -9.02 1.39 13.75
N VAL A 185 -8.77 0.33 12.99
CA VAL A 185 -9.62 -0.09 11.86
C VAL A 185 -11.05 -0.41 12.34
N MET A 186 -11.19 -1.11 13.47
CA MET A 186 -12.48 -1.51 14.02
C MET A 186 -13.29 -0.34 14.60
N SER A 187 -12.65 0.79 14.92
CA SER A 187 -13.37 2.01 15.33
C SER A 187 -14.22 2.62 14.20
N ARG A 188 -13.78 2.46 12.94
CA ARG A 188 -14.43 3.02 11.73
C ARG A 188 -14.23 2.10 10.51
N PRO A 189 -14.74 0.85 10.54
CA PRO A 189 -14.37 -0.17 9.56
C PRO A 189 -14.76 0.21 8.13
N ALA A 190 -15.90 0.91 7.95
CA ALA A 190 -16.36 1.34 6.63
C ALA A 190 -15.36 2.28 5.94
N ASP A 191 -14.83 3.27 6.64
CA ASP A 191 -13.90 4.27 6.06
C ASP A 191 -12.55 3.63 5.72
N PHE A 192 -12.07 2.72 6.58
CA PHE A 192 -10.84 1.96 6.33
C PHE A 192 -11.01 0.97 5.17
N ILE A 193 -12.13 0.25 5.08
CA ILE A 193 -12.36 -0.65 3.94
C ILE A 193 -12.45 0.17 2.65
N LEU A 194 -13.17 1.30 2.66
CA LEU A 194 -13.32 2.14 1.48
C LEU A 194 -12.00 2.78 1.03
N ALA A 195 -11.17 3.26 1.96
CA ALA A 195 -9.83 3.78 1.64
C ALA A 195 -8.88 2.71 1.10
N TRP A 196 -8.95 1.47 1.62
CA TRP A 196 -8.19 0.34 1.11
C TRP A 196 -8.64 -0.06 -0.30
N LEU A 197 -9.95 -0.18 -0.54
CA LEU A 197 -10.51 -0.47 -1.86
C LEU A 197 -10.19 0.62 -2.88
N LEU A 198 -10.29 1.89 -2.48
CA LEU A 198 -9.92 3.02 -3.33
C LEU A 198 -8.43 2.98 -3.67
N SER A 199 -7.57 2.65 -2.69
CA SER A 199 -6.15 2.46 -2.92
C SER A 199 -5.87 1.34 -3.92
N LEU A 200 -6.53 0.18 -3.77
CA LEU A 200 -6.45 -0.90 -4.75
C LEU A 200 -6.92 -0.47 -6.15
N GLY A 201 -8.01 0.30 -6.23
CA GLY A 201 -8.52 0.85 -7.48
C GLY A 201 -7.51 1.80 -8.16
N ILE A 202 -6.86 2.67 -7.40
CA ILE A 202 -5.80 3.56 -7.88
C ILE A 202 -4.61 2.76 -8.41
N GLN A 203 -4.14 1.74 -7.68
CA GLN A 203 -3.06 0.86 -8.13
C GLN A 203 -3.42 0.12 -9.43
N LEU A 204 -4.63 -0.44 -9.49
CA LEU A 204 -5.11 -1.15 -10.67
C LEU A 204 -5.19 -0.22 -11.88
N ALA A 205 -5.75 0.99 -11.71
CA ALA A 205 -5.80 1.99 -12.77
C ALA A 205 -4.40 2.41 -13.24
N ALA A 206 -3.45 2.54 -12.32
CA ALA A 206 -2.06 2.89 -12.62
C ALA A 206 -1.32 1.81 -13.44
N ILE A 207 -1.77 0.54 -13.40
CA ILE A 207 -1.25 -0.54 -14.26
C ILE A 207 -2.05 -0.65 -15.55
N VAL A 208 -3.38 -0.70 -15.45
CA VAL A 208 -4.28 -1.00 -16.58
C VAL A 208 -4.29 0.14 -17.59
N LEU A 209 -4.45 1.39 -17.17
CA LEU A 209 -4.58 2.51 -18.12
C LEU A 209 -3.34 2.70 -19.01
N PRO A 210 -2.10 2.67 -18.48
CA PRO A 210 -0.92 2.84 -19.33
C PRO A 210 -0.68 1.68 -20.29
N THR A 211 -1.07 0.45 -19.91
CA THR A 211 -0.92 -0.74 -20.76
C THR A 211 -1.86 -0.76 -21.96
N LEU A 212 -2.89 0.09 -22.00
CA LEU A 212 -3.76 0.24 -23.17
C LEU A 212 -3.09 0.93 -24.36
N THR A 213 -1.91 1.56 -24.17
CA THR A 213 -1.19 2.29 -25.23
C THR A 213 0.29 1.99 -25.22
N VAL A 214 0.94 2.04 -26.39
CA VAL A 214 2.40 1.84 -26.50
C VAL A 214 3.16 2.93 -25.74
N VAL A 215 2.71 4.19 -25.83
CA VAL A 215 3.31 5.32 -25.11
C VAL A 215 3.16 5.16 -23.60
N GLY A 216 1.98 4.72 -23.14
CA GLY A 216 1.73 4.49 -21.72
C GLY A 216 2.63 3.41 -21.11
N LEU A 217 3.00 2.39 -21.87
CA LEU A 217 3.93 1.36 -21.41
C LEU A 217 5.30 1.94 -20.98
N PHE A 218 5.81 2.96 -21.69
CA PHE A 218 7.05 3.65 -21.32
C PHE A 218 6.92 4.45 -20.01
N PHE A 219 5.73 4.98 -19.72
CA PHE A 219 5.46 5.75 -18.51
C PHE A 219 4.94 4.91 -17.34
N LEU A 220 4.75 3.59 -17.53
CA LEU A 220 4.18 2.70 -16.53
C LEU A 220 4.89 2.79 -15.17
N PRO A 221 6.23 2.83 -15.08
CA PRO A 221 6.92 2.91 -13.78
C PRO A 221 6.68 4.23 -13.04
N SER A 222 6.56 5.34 -13.76
CA SER A 222 6.22 6.65 -13.20
C SER A 222 4.76 6.71 -12.75
N ILE A 223 3.83 6.20 -13.57
CA ILE A 223 2.40 6.17 -13.25
C ILE A 223 2.12 5.23 -12.08
N TRP A 224 2.78 4.07 -12.03
CA TRP A 224 2.75 3.15 -10.90
C TRP A 224 3.20 3.82 -9.61
N PHE A 225 4.35 4.51 -9.63
CA PHE A 225 4.84 5.24 -8.48
C PHE A 225 3.88 6.37 -8.03
N ALA A 226 3.30 7.12 -8.97
CA ALA A 226 2.27 8.10 -8.65
C ALA A 226 1.06 7.46 -7.96
N GLY A 227 0.62 6.30 -8.46
CA GLY A 227 -0.42 5.49 -7.85
C GLY A 227 -0.08 5.10 -6.40
N GLN A 228 1.15 4.63 -6.14
CA GLN A 228 1.65 4.31 -4.79
C GLN A 228 1.58 5.50 -3.83
N VAL A 229 2.03 6.67 -4.27
CA VAL A 229 1.97 7.89 -3.46
C VAL A 229 0.50 8.26 -3.19
N LEU A 230 -0.36 8.33 -4.22
CA LEU A 230 -1.78 8.66 -4.07
C LEU A 230 -2.51 7.70 -3.13
N SER A 231 -2.29 6.39 -3.25
CA SER A 231 -2.84 5.40 -2.32
C SER A 231 -2.37 5.66 -0.89
N ALA A 232 -1.09 5.96 -0.68
CA ALA A 232 -0.58 6.27 0.64
C ALA A 232 -1.20 7.55 1.24
N LEU A 233 -1.50 8.56 0.42
CA LEU A 233 -2.20 9.78 0.85
C LEU A 233 -3.64 9.47 1.30
N VAL A 234 -4.37 8.67 0.52
CA VAL A 234 -5.74 8.24 0.83
C VAL A 234 -5.78 7.49 2.17
N LEU A 235 -4.86 6.54 2.37
CA LEU A 235 -4.79 5.78 3.63
C LEU A 235 -4.39 6.67 4.81
N ALA A 236 -3.46 7.62 4.59
CA ALA A 236 -3.03 8.58 5.60
C ALA A 236 -4.18 9.48 6.09
N GLN A 237 -5.08 9.91 5.21
CA GLN A 237 -6.25 10.73 5.59
C GLN A 237 -7.15 10.02 6.60
N VAL A 238 -7.57 8.78 6.27
CA VAL A 238 -8.43 8.00 7.17
C VAL A 238 -7.72 7.70 8.48
N TRP A 239 -6.43 7.40 8.40
CA TRP A 239 -5.62 7.16 9.59
C TRP A 239 -5.54 8.39 10.50
N ALA A 240 -5.38 9.59 9.93
CA ALA A 240 -5.35 10.85 10.69
C ALA A 240 -6.71 11.21 11.29
N SER A 241 -7.81 10.75 10.68
CA SER A 241 -9.17 11.07 11.13
C SER A 241 -9.58 10.40 12.45
N VAL A 242 -8.89 9.33 12.86
CA VAL A 242 -9.15 8.64 14.13
C VAL A 242 -8.15 9.10 15.19
N PRO A 243 -8.61 9.67 16.32
CA PRO A 243 -7.75 10.09 17.42
C PRO A 243 -6.84 8.97 17.88
N ARG A 244 -5.63 9.33 18.31
CA ARG A 244 -4.72 8.36 18.92
C ARG A 244 -5.40 7.85 20.19
N GLU A 245 -5.58 6.54 20.32
CA GLU A 245 -5.96 5.95 21.59
C GLU A 245 -4.92 6.43 22.60
N ALA A 246 -5.38 7.15 23.64
CA ALA A 246 -4.51 7.54 24.74
C ALA A 246 -3.91 6.23 25.25
N LYS A 247 -2.57 6.10 25.17
CA LYS A 247 -1.86 4.89 25.59
C LYS A 247 -2.45 4.48 26.94
N VAL A 248 -3.24 3.42 26.95
CA VAL A 248 -3.75 2.84 28.18
C VAL A 248 -2.48 2.41 28.90
N SER A 249 -2.09 3.18 29.91
CA SER A 249 -0.88 2.95 30.69
C SER A 249 -1.02 1.57 31.32
N ALA A 250 -0.40 0.58 30.68
CA ALA A 250 -0.25 -0.77 31.18
C ALA A 250 0.89 -0.81 32.20
#